data_AF-A0A560H803-F1
#
_entry.id   AF-A0A560H803-F1
#
_cell.length_a   1.000
_cell.length_b   1.000
_cell.length_c   1.000
_cell.angle_alpha   90.00
_cell.angle_beta   90.00
_cell.angle_gamma   90.00
#
_symmetry.space_group_name_H-M   'P 1'
#
loop_
_entity.id
_entity.type
_entity.pdbx_description
1 polymer ?
#
loop_
_entity_poly.entity_id
_entity_poly.type
_entity_poly.pdbx_seq_one_letter_code
_entity_poly.pdbx_strand_id
1 'polypeptide(L)'
;MTPEELDDLLCQYGAQLRAWPVEQQRAVTAFLLSSSEGRARVREMRRLERLVVQDVPVEPPPGMMERVERRLVAAALKDWSPPPSGTAPARPAAVFFKPGPASSAQPISSAAANSDTEPAPSARGRRQVPEPHRD
;
A
#
# COMPACT_ATOMS: atom_id res chain seq x y z
N MET A 1 -8.82 -16.49 22.66
CA MET A 1 -7.55 -15.88 22.27
C MET A 1 -7.62 -14.40 22.57
N THR A 2 -6.66 -13.90 23.32
CA THR A 2 -6.55 -12.48 23.70
C THR A 2 -5.68 -11.72 22.70
N PRO A 3 -5.76 -10.38 22.65
CA PRO A 3 -4.83 -9.58 21.85
C PRO A 3 -3.37 -9.72 22.31
N GLU A 4 -3.12 -9.96 23.59
CA GLU A 4 -1.76 -10.17 24.12
C GLU A 4 -1.16 -11.49 23.62
N GLU A 5 -1.94 -12.58 23.62
CA GLU A 5 -1.53 -13.86 23.04
C GLU A 5 -1.23 -13.75 21.53
N LEU A 6 -1.94 -12.88 20.81
CA LEU A 6 -1.63 -12.59 19.41
C LEU A 6 -0.27 -11.90 19.27
N ASP A 7 0.01 -10.92 20.13
CA ASP A 7 1.26 -10.17 20.08
C ASP A 7 2.46 -11.07 20.43
N ASP A 8 2.31 -11.99 21.39
CA ASP A 8 3.33 -12.99 21.71
C ASP A 8 3.63 -13.91 20.51
N LEU A 9 2.59 -14.36 19.81
CA LEU A 9 2.75 -15.18 18.60
C LEU A 9 3.42 -14.40 17.47
N LEU A 10 3.06 -13.13 17.29
CA LEU A 10 3.69 -12.25 16.31
C LEU A 10 5.16 -12.01 16.64
N CYS A 11 5.53 -11.88 17.92
CA CYS A 11 6.91 -11.71 18.35
C CYS A 11 7.75 -12.98 18.12
N GLN A 12 7.19 -14.17 18.40
CA GLN A 12 7.92 -15.43 18.32
C GLN A 12 8.03 -15.99 16.89
N TYR A 13 6.94 -15.92 16.11
CA TYR A 13 6.83 -16.58 14.81
C TYR A 13 6.70 -15.62 13.65
N GLY A 14 6.61 -14.31 13.92
CA GLY A 14 6.35 -13.32 12.91
C GLY A 14 4.93 -13.37 12.36
N ALA A 15 4.68 -12.68 11.26
CA ALA A 15 3.38 -12.63 10.61
C ALA A 15 3.13 -13.77 9.60
N GLN A 16 4.04 -14.74 9.57
CA GLN A 16 4.00 -15.94 8.74
C GLN A 16 3.08 -17.00 9.38
N LEU A 17 1.78 -16.90 9.14
CA LEU A 17 0.74 -17.77 9.75
C LEU A 17 1.02 -19.28 9.64
N ARG A 18 1.77 -19.72 8.63
CA ARG A 18 2.14 -21.14 8.45
C ARG A 18 3.17 -21.64 9.45
N ALA A 19 3.97 -20.74 10.03
CA ALA A 19 4.97 -21.07 11.03
C ALA A 19 4.37 -21.20 12.44
N TRP A 20 3.09 -20.85 12.61
CA TRP A 20 2.46 -20.81 13.93
C TRP A 20 2.05 -22.21 14.40
N PRO A 21 2.08 -22.47 15.72
CA PRO A 21 1.69 -23.76 16.28
C PRO A 21 0.27 -24.17 15.88
N VAL A 22 0.10 -25.44 15.50
CA VAL A 22 -1.14 -25.95 14.89
C VAL A 22 -2.30 -25.90 15.88
N GLU A 23 -2.02 -26.06 17.16
CA GLU A 23 -2.97 -25.97 18.28
C GLU A 23 -3.64 -24.60 18.34
N GLN A 24 -2.89 -23.54 17.98
CA GLN A 24 -3.33 -22.15 18.09
C GLN A 24 -3.93 -21.63 16.77
N GLN A 25 -3.63 -22.26 15.62
CA GLN A 25 -4.10 -21.81 14.30
C GLN A 25 -5.63 -21.62 14.22
N ARG A 26 -6.41 -22.52 14.83
CA ARG A 26 -7.88 -22.39 14.82
C ARG A 26 -8.36 -21.18 15.62
N ALA A 27 -7.80 -20.97 16.81
CA ALA A 27 -8.15 -19.86 17.69
C ALA A 27 -7.75 -18.51 17.07
N VAL A 28 -6.55 -18.46 16.47
CA VAL A 28 -6.03 -17.32 15.71
C VAL A 28 -6.93 -17.01 14.54
N THR A 29 -7.29 -18.02 13.74
CA THR A 29 -8.13 -17.81 12.56
C THR A 29 -9.49 -17.26 12.97
N ALA A 30 -10.11 -17.82 14.02
CA ALA A 30 -11.37 -17.32 14.55
C ALA A 30 -11.24 -15.87 15.05
N PHE A 31 -10.17 -15.53 15.76
CA PHE A 31 -9.90 -14.18 16.25
C PHE A 31 -9.68 -13.18 15.11
N LEU A 32 -8.89 -13.55 14.10
CA LEU A 32 -8.62 -12.70 12.94
C LEU A 32 -9.85 -12.50 12.06
N LEU A 33 -10.81 -13.43 12.06
CA LEU A 33 -12.09 -13.24 11.36
C LEU A 33 -12.98 -12.23 12.11
N SER A 34 -13.03 -12.29 13.44
CA SER A 34 -13.88 -11.43 14.25
C SER A 34 -13.28 -10.05 14.57
N SER A 35 -11.95 -9.90 14.59
CA SER A 35 -11.27 -8.65 14.99
C SER A 35 -10.56 -7.96 13.82
N SER A 36 -10.99 -6.74 13.49
CA SER A 36 -10.31 -5.88 12.52
C SER A 36 -8.95 -5.40 13.00
N GLU A 37 -8.81 -5.16 14.31
CA GLU A 37 -7.58 -4.74 14.97
C GLU A 37 -6.52 -5.84 14.88
N GLY A 38 -6.87 -7.09 15.18
CA GLY A 38 -5.95 -8.22 15.04
C GLY A 38 -5.41 -8.36 13.61
N ARG A 39 -6.27 -8.16 12.61
CA ARG A 39 -5.83 -8.12 11.20
C ARG A 39 -4.89 -6.95 10.90
N ALA A 40 -5.10 -5.79 11.52
CA ALA A 40 -4.23 -4.63 11.36
C ALA A 40 -2.83 -4.90 11.93
N ARG A 41 -2.74 -5.52 13.10
CA ARG A 41 -1.46 -5.91 13.74
C ARG A 41 -0.67 -6.89 12.88
N VAL A 42 -1.32 -7.94 12.35
CA VAL A 42 -0.66 -8.89 11.42
C VAL A 42 -0.15 -8.19 10.15
N ARG A 43 -0.91 -7.23 9.59
CA ARG A 43 -0.47 -6.46 8.41
C ARG A 43 0.74 -5.60 8.72
N GLU A 44 0.75 -4.96 9.88
CA GLU A 44 1.87 -4.11 10.30
C GLU A 44 3.12 -4.95 10.53
N MET A 45 3.01 -6.11 11.20
CA MET A 45 4.15 -7.01 11.36
C MET A 45 4.71 -7.49 10.01
N ARG A 46 3.86 -7.85 9.02
CA ARG A 46 4.34 -8.16 7.66
C ARG A 46 5.01 -6.98 6.97
N ARG A 47 4.62 -5.75 7.29
CA ARG A 47 5.26 -4.55 6.74
C ARG A 47 6.66 -4.42 7.34
N LEU A 48 6.80 -4.55 8.65
CA LEU A 48 8.09 -4.50 9.34
C LEU A 48 9.04 -5.59 8.84
N GLU A 49 8.57 -6.84 8.75
CA GLU A 49 9.37 -7.95 8.22
C GLU A 49 9.86 -7.69 6.79
N ARG A 50 9.02 -7.13 5.93
CA ARG A 50 9.41 -6.78 4.56
C ARG A 50 10.43 -5.66 4.49
N LEU A 51 10.42 -4.72 5.43
CA LEU A 51 11.44 -3.68 5.51
C LEU A 51 12.79 -4.27 5.92
N VAL A 52 12.79 -5.26 6.80
CA VAL A 52 14.02 -5.98 7.22
C VAL A 52 14.56 -6.88 6.10
N VAL A 53 13.69 -7.57 5.35
CA VAL A 53 14.12 -8.52 4.30
C VAL A 53 14.58 -7.81 3.02
N GLN A 54 14.14 -6.57 2.76
CA GLN A 54 14.55 -5.81 1.56
C GLN A 54 16.05 -5.52 1.48
N ASP A 55 16.80 -5.68 2.57
CA ASP A 55 18.26 -5.50 2.58
C ASP A 55 19.04 -6.72 2.08
N VAL A 56 18.37 -7.84 1.75
CA VAL A 56 19.03 -9.04 1.21
C VAL A 56 18.62 -9.24 -0.25
N PRO A 57 19.46 -8.85 -1.23
CA PRO A 57 19.19 -9.18 -2.63
C PRO A 57 19.29 -10.70 -2.81
N VAL A 58 18.14 -11.35 -2.89
CA VAL A 58 18.04 -12.77 -3.27
C VAL A 58 18.00 -12.83 -4.79
N GLU A 59 19.10 -13.26 -5.41
CA GLU A 59 19.14 -13.50 -6.84
C GLU A 59 18.26 -14.72 -7.16
N PRO A 60 17.24 -14.59 -8.04
CA PRO A 60 16.37 -15.70 -8.37
C PRO A 60 17.16 -16.79 -9.13
N PRO A 61 16.85 -18.08 -8.92
CA PRO A 61 17.49 -19.16 -9.66
C PRO A 61 17.35 -18.97 -11.18
N PRO A 62 18.35 -19.38 -11.97
CA PRO A 62 18.32 -19.21 -13.41
C PRO A 62 17.05 -19.84 -14.03
N GLY A 63 16.44 -19.09 -14.94
CA GLY A 63 15.21 -19.43 -15.64
C GLY A 63 13.94 -19.47 -14.80
N MET A 64 13.95 -18.97 -13.56
CA MET A 64 12.73 -18.83 -12.76
C MET A 64 11.72 -17.89 -13.41
N MET A 65 12.18 -16.74 -13.91
CA MET A 65 11.30 -15.74 -14.54
C MET A 65 10.66 -16.29 -15.82
N GLU A 66 11.42 -16.98 -16.67
CA GLU A 66 10.91 -17.63 -17.88
C GLU A 66 9.83 -18.69 -17.56
N ARG A 67 9.98 -19.43 -16.45
CA ARG A 67 8.97 -20.40 -15.99
C ARG A 67 7.69 -19.72 -15.51
N VAL A 68 7.81 -18.57 -14.83
CA VAL A 68 6.66 -17.77 -14.37
C VAL A 68 5.93 -17.16 -15.56
N GLU A 69 6.66 -16.56 -16.51
CA GLU A 69 6.10 -15.99 -17.73
C GLU A 69 5.33 -17.03 -18.55
N ARG A 70 5.91 -18.21 -18.78
CA ARG A 70 5.22 -19.30 -19.48
C ARG A 70 3.93 -19.73 -18.78
N ARG A 71 3.92 -19.77 -17.43
CA ARG A 71 2.72 -20.10 -16.66
C ARG A 71 1.65 -19.02 -16.77
N LEU A 72 2.03 -17.75 -16.73
CA LEU A 72 1.10 -16.63 -16.87
C LEU A 72 0.49 -16.59 -18.28
N VAL A 73 1.30 -16.77 -19.32
CA VAL A 73 0.84 -16.86 -20.71
C VAL A 73 -0.08 -18.07 -20.92
N ALA A 74 0.28 -19.24 -20.38
CA ALA A 74 -0.56 -20.43 -20.46
C ALA A 74 -1.90 -20.26 -19.73
N ALA A 75 -1.92 -19.59 -18.57
CA ALA A 75 -3.15 -19.27 -17.85
C ALA A 75 -4.03 -18.30 -18.65
N ALA A 76 -3.44 -17.22 -19.17
CA ALA A 76 -4.15 -16.25 -20.00
C ALA A 76 -4.74 -16.87 -21.29
N LEU A 77 -4.00 -17.80 -21.92
CA LEU A 77 -4.50 -18.54 -23.08
C LEU A 77 -5.61 -19.53 -22.73
N LYS A 78 -5.58 -20.10 -21.52
CA LYS A 78 -6.63 -21.02 -21.05
C LYS A 78 -7.95 -20.29 -20.78
N ASP A 79 -7.86 -19.03 -20.34
CA ASP A 79 -9.02 -18.16 -20.09
C ASP A 79 -9.47 -17.40 -21.35
N TRP A 80 -8.70 -17.48 -22.44
CA TRP A 80 -9.03 -16.86 -23.71
C TRP A 80 -9.99 -17.72 -24.54
N SER A 81 -11.24 -17.26 -24.70
CA SER A 81 -12.17 -17.81 -25.69
C SER A 81 -12.04 -17.05 -27.01
N PRO A 82 -11.73 -17.71 -28.15
CA PRO A 82 -11.79 -17.05 -29.45
C PRO A 82 -13.23 -16.59 -29.74
N PRO A 83 -13.43 -15.42 -30.38
CA PRO A 83 -14.76 -15.03 -30.84
C PRO A 83 -15.28 -16.10 -31.82
N PRO A 84 -16.59 -16.42 -31.78
CA PRO A 84 -17.15 -17.43 -32.68
C PRO A 84 -16.88 -16.99 -34.12
N SER A 85 -16.22 -17.86 -34.88
CA SER A 85 -15.99 -17.72 -36.32
C SER A 85 -17.31 -17.86 -37.07
N GLY A 86 -18.16 -16.84 -36.96
CA GLY A 86 -19.36 -16.65 -37.77
C GLY A 86 -19.01 -15.73 -38.93
N THR A 87 -18.84 -16.31 -40.11
CA THR A 87 -18.70 -15.60 -41.39
C THR A 87 -19.86 -14.65 -41.65
N ALA A 88 -19.59 -13.34 -41.65
CA ALA A 88 -20.33 -12.35 -42.42
C ALA A 88 -19.36 -11.20 -42.77
N PRO A 89 -19.27 -10.75 -44.04
CA PRO A 89 -18.41 -9.63 -44.42
C PRO A 89 -19.01 -8.32 -43.90
N ALA A 90 -18.62 -7.93 -42.69
CA ALA A 90 -18.99 -6.65 -42.12
C ALA A 90 -18.06 -5.55 -42.66
N ARG A 91 -18.69 -4.57 -43.33
CA ARG A 91 -18.14 -3.29 -43.79
C ARG A 91 -17.15 -2.68 -42.79
N PRO A 92 -16.11 -1.97 -43.24
CA PRO A 92 -15.20 -1.28 -42.34
C PRO A 92 -15.97 -0.24 -41.53
N ALA A 93 -16.18 -0.51 -40.25
CA ALA A 93 -16.58 0.49 -39.29
C ALA A 93 -15.38 1.41 -39.09
N ALA A 94 -15.42 2.57 -39.76
CA ALA A 94 -14.51 3.66 -39.48
C ALA A 94 -14.63 4.00 -37.99
N VAL A 95 -13.59 3.72 -37.22
CA VAL A 95 -13.47 4.19 -35.85
C VAL A 95 -13.21 5.69 -35.95
N PHE A 96 -14.28 6.47 -35.91
CA PHE A 96 -14.19 7.93 -35.75
C PHE A 96 -13.58 8.20 -34.38
N PHE A 97 -12.27 8.41 -34.33
CA PHE A 97 -11.66 9.14 -33.23
C PHE A 97 -12.17 10.58 -33.33
N LYS A 98 -13.13 10.93 -32.48
CA LYS A 98 -13.41 12.34 -32.19
C LYS A 98 -12.24 12.84 -31.33
N PRO A 99 -11.39 13.77 -31.82
CA PRO A 99 -10.48 14.46 -30.93
C PRO A 99 -11.38 15.29 -30.00
N GLY A 100 -11.35 15.01 -28.70
CA GLY A 100 -11.85 15.96 -27.73
C GLY A 100 -11.09 17.28 -27.91
N PRO A 101 -11.75 18.44 -27.93
CA PRO A 101 -11.03 19.69 -28.10
C PRO A 101 -10.05 19.86 -26.94
N ALA A 102 -8.79 20.10 -27.30
CA ALA A 102 -7.80 20.69 -26.43
C ALA A 102 -8.39 22.01 -25.88
N SER A 103 -8.73 22.02 -24.59
CA SER A 103 -9.04 23.27 -23.88
C SER A 103 -7.71 23.88 -23.43
N SER A 104 -7.08 24.61 -24.34
CA SER A 104 -5.97 25.51 -24.00
C SER A 104 -6.45 26.60 -23.04
N ALA A 105 -5.69 26.73 -21.93
CA ALA A 105 -5.36 27.94 -21.18
C ALA A 105 -6.38 29.10 -21.15
N GLN A 106 -6.84 29.47 -19.96
CA GLN A 106 -6.55 30.79 -19.37
C GLN A 106 -6.48 30.72 -17.84
N PRO A 107 -5.52 31.41 -17.20
CA PRO A 107 -5.51 31.67 -15.77
C PRO A 107 -6.41 32.87 -15.48
N ILE A 108 -7.38 32.71 -14.58
CA ILE A 108 -8.06 33.87 -13.99
C ILE A 108 -7.37 34.21 -12.67
N SER A 109 -6.63 35.31 -12.74
CA SER A 109 -6.26 36.12 -11.60
C SER A 109 -7.49 36.42 -10.74
N SER A 110 -7.35 36.22 -9.43
CA SER A 110 -7.96 37.12 -8.45
C SER A 110 -6.88 37.47 -7.44
N ALA A 111 -6.75 38.78 -7.28
CA ALA A 111 -5.67 39.48 -6.62
C ALA A 111 -5.83 39.52 -5.10
N ALA A 112 -4.69 39.42 -4.42
CA ALA A 112 -4.27 40.34 -3.36
C ALA A 112 -2.72 40.26 -3.35
N ALA A 113 -2.05 41.05 -4.19
CA ALA A 113 -1.57 42.40 -3.87
C ALA A 113 -0.63 42.42 -2.65
N ASN A 114 0.67 42.30 -2.97
CA ASN A 114 1.82 43.09 -2.51
C ASN A 114 2.06 43.19 -0.99
N SER A 115 3.07 42.51 -0.45
CA SER A 115 4.51 42.85 -0.47
C SER A 115 4.92 43.84 0.62
N ASP A 116 5.98 43.42 1.32
CA ASP A 116 6.98 44.24 2.04
C ASP A 116 6.56 45.04 3.27
N THR A 117 7.12 44.66 4.42
CA THR A 117 8.15 45.43 5.16
C THR A 117 8.25 44.91 6.62
N GLU A 118 9.46 44.49 7.03
CA GLU A 118 9.92 44.21 8.42
C GLU A 118 9.60 45.37 9.42
N PRO A 119 9.76 45.30 10.78
CA PRO A 119 10.67 44.46 11.58
C PRO A 119 10.12 43.97 12.96
N ALA A 120 11.01 43.32 13.72
CA ALA A 120 10.90 42.80 15.09
C ALA A 120 10.19 43.70 16.14
N PRO A 121 9.80 43.10 17.28
CA PRO A 121 9.96 43.76 18.58
C PRO A 121 11.04 43.07 19.39
N SER A 122 12.14 43.81 19.59
CA SER A 122 13.05 43.58 20.70
C SER A 122 12.38 44.02 22.01
N ALA A 123 12.65 43.23 23.04
CA ALA A 123 12.60 43.53 24.47
C ALA A 123 11.26 43.48 25.25
N ARG A 124 11.35 42.62 26.30
CA ARG A 124 10.95 42.89 27.70
C ARG A 124 9.63 42.27 28.17
N GLY A 125 9.74 41.02 28.62
CA GLY A 125 8.72 40.36 29.42
C GLY A 125 9.27 39.17 30.19
N ARG A 126 10.16 39.40 31.16
CA ARG A 126 10.51 38.43 32.21
C ARG A 126 9.23 37.79 32.75
N ARG A 127 9.07 36.48 32.58
CA ARG A 127 8.36 35.64 33.54
C ARG A 127 9.19 34.38 33.78
N GLN A 128 9.95 34.44 34.86
CA GLN A 128 10.51 33.28 35.54
C GLN A 128 9.33 32.37 35.93
N VAL A 129 9.43 31.09 35.60
CA VAL A 129 8.63 30.03 36.23
C VAL A 129 9.59 29.28 37.14
N PRO A 130 9.30 29.15 38.45
CA PRO A 130 10.21 28.53 39.40
C PRO A 130 10.26 27.01 39.21
N GLU A 131 11.45 26.43 39.34
CA GLU A 131 11.63 24.99 39.49
C GLU A 131 10.96 24.49 40.78
N PRO A 132 10.35 23.29 40.77
CA PRO A 132 9.88 22.68 42.00
C PRO A 132 11.05 22.09 42.79
N HIS A 133 11.21 22.57 44.03
CA HIS A 133 12.03 21.96 45.07
C HIS A 133 11.73 20.45 45.20
N ARG A 134 12.79 19.64 45.27
CA ARG A 134 12.74 18.32 45.92
C ARG A 134 13.38 18.44 47.29
N ASP A 135 12.63 18.01 48.29
CA ASP A 135 13.11 17.65 49.64
C ASP A 135 14.07 16.45 49.58
#